data_AF-A0A934WTJ2-F1
#
_entry.id   AF-A0A934WTJ2-F1
#
_cell.length_a   1.000
_cell.length_b   1.000
_cell.length_c   1.000
_cell.angle_alpha   90.00
_cell.angle_beta   90.00
_cell.angle_gamma   90.00
#
_symmetry.space_group_name_H-M   'P 1'
#
loop_
_entity.id
_entity.type
_entity.pdbx_description
1 polymer ?
#
loop_
_entity_poly.entity_id
_entity_poly.type
_entity_poly.pdbx_seq_one_letter_code
_entity_poly.pdbx_strand_id
1 'polypeptide(L)'
;MYELDYTPVRLSDWNEYFVRFRETGDIRYYNEFLHFYEPVLDERARAFIRRFELEEYRAEDLKQIFSSLLWEEIQTYGSEIPLLQLIKFKVLNAWHEYVRVNCGNFQPDNRNQYQLLRKIARLYYLKSNGKKTTREIIYEIAAELNLTEKSVEDYIIAVAGFKPKYNAEFYADDEDDEYNASAIDSVADRFTTEDWFFRLEQKEKLISALADLTITEQKLIESRFGICLNCLGDLPKFTMSTSSMALGLTESGAEKKLKAILKKLRKALQE
;
A
#
# COMPACT_ATOMS: atom_id res chain seq x y z
N MET A 1 20.03 -15.03 -8.10
CA MET A 1 20.04 -14.73 -6.64
C MET A 1 19.64 -15.94 -5.77
N TYR A 2 18.82 -16.88 -6.25
CA TYR A 2 18.25 -17.96 -5.42
C TYR A 2 18.66 -19.37 -5.90
N GLU A 3 19.95 -19.71 -5.82
CA GLU A 3 20.43 -21.07 -6.11
C GLU A 3 20.24 -21.98 -4.88
N LEU A 4 19.93 -23.25 -5.12
CA LEU A 4 19.69 -24.25 -4.08
C LEU A 4 20.74 -25.37 -4.18
N ASP A 5 21.14 -25.91 -3.03
CA ASP A 5 22.09 -27.01 -2.89
C ASP A 5 21.44 -28.41 -2.91
N TYR A 6 20.13 -28.46 -3.13
CA TYR A 6 19.32 -29.67 -3.27
C TYR A 6 18.41 -29.59 -4.50
N THR A 7 17.82 -30.72 -4.88
CA THR A 7 16.84 -30.77 -5.98
C THR A 7 15.47 -30.25 -5.51
N PRO A 8 14.99 -29.09 -6.00
CA PRO A 8 13.75 -28.51 -5.53
C PRO A 8 12.52 -29.17 -6.17
N VAL A 9 11.40 -29.17 -5.44
CA VAL A 9 10.11 -29.67 -5.95
C VAL A 9 9.22 -28.50 -6.37
N ARG A 10 8.78 -28.49 -7.63
CA ARG A 10 7.86 -27.46 -8.13
C ARG A 10 6.42 -27.80 -7.77
N LEU A 11 5.77 -26.93 -7.00
CA LEU A 11 4.34 -26.98 -6.73
C LEU A 11 3.56 -26.30 -7.86
N SER A 12 2.30 -26.68 -8.05
CA SER A 12 1.45 -26.13 -9.11
C SER A 12 0.91 -24.73 -8.79
N ASP A 13 0.73 -24.42 -7.51
CA ASP A 13 0.23 -23.14 -7.01
C ASP A 13 1.32 -22.46 -6.16
N TRP A 14 1.58 -21.18 -6.42
CA TRP A 14 2.50 -20.37 -5.63
C TRP A 14 2.07 -20.26 -4.17
N ASN A 15 0.76 -20.19 -3.91
CA ASN A 15 0.26 -20.01 -2.56
C ASN A 15 0.49 -21.25 -1.69
N GLU A 16 0.59 -22.42 -2.31
CA GLU A 16 0.83 -23.69 -1.61
C GLU A 16 2.18 -23.69 -0.89
N TYR A 17 3.20 -23.05 -1.45
CA TYR A 17 4.50 -22.87 -0.76
C TYR A 17 4.33 -22.14 0.57
N PHE A 18 3.50 -21.09 0.60
CA PHE A 18 3.32 -20.28 1.80
C PHE A 18 2.50 -21.01 2.86
N VAL A 19 1.43 -21.71 2.44
CA VAL A 19 0.62 -22.53 3.35
C VAL A 19 1.49 -23.63 3.99
N ARG A 20 2.26 -24.37 3.19
CA ARG A 20 3.14 -25.43 3.70
C ARG A 20 4.23 -24.88 4.62
N PHE A 21 4.80 -23.71 4.31
CA PHE A 21 5.73 -23.03 5.21
C PHE A 21 5.07 -22.71 6.57
N ARG A 22 3.83 -22.20 6.57
CA ARG A 22 3.08 -21.91 7.81
C ARG A 22 2.79 -23.15 8.65
N GLU A 23 2.43 -24.25 8.00
CA GLU A 23 2.06 -25.50 8.68
C GLU A 23 3.27 -26.24 9.24
N THR A 24 4.39 -26.23 8.52
CA THR A 24 5.57 -27.06 8.85
C THR A 24 6.70 -26.27 9.51
N GLY A 25 6.77 -24.95 9.30
CA GLY A 25 7.92 -24.12 9.67
C GLY A 25 9.17 -24.39 8.82
N ASP A 26 9.07 -25.16 7.74
CA ASP A 26 10.20 -25.56 6.93
C ASP A 26 10.59 -24.49 5.91
N ILE A 27 11.77 -23.88 6.11
CA ILE A 27 12.34 -22.84 5.26
C ILE A 27 12.51 -23.26 3.80
N ARG A 28 12.56 -24.56 3.51
CA ARG A 28 12.69 -25.06 2.13
C ARG A 28 11.57 -24.55 1.24
N TYR A 29 10.34 -24.47 1.72
CA TYR A 29 9.22 -23.97 0.91
C TYR A 29 9.41 -22.50 0.49
N TYR A 30 9.97 -21.67 1.35
CA TYR A 30 10.31 -20.29 1.03
C TYR A 30 11.43 -20.21 -0.02
N ASN A 31 12.48 -21.01 0.16
CA ASN A 31 13.63 -21.04 -0.74
C ASN A 31 13.27 -21.60 -2.12
N GLU A 32 12.49 -22.67 -2.20
CA GLU A 32 11.98 -23.24 -3.45
C GLU A 32 11.06 -22.28 -4.18
N PHE A 33 10.17 -21.59 -3.46
CA PHE A 33 9.35 -20.53 -4.05
C PHE A 33 10.23 -19.48 -4.72
N LEU A 34 11.20 -18.91 -4.01
CA LEU A 34 12.09 -17.89 -4.56
C LEU A 34 12.89 -18.40 -5.75
N HIS A 35 13.37 -19.65 -5.69
CA HIS A 35 14.09 -20.29 -6.79
C HIS A 35 13.26 -20.34 -8.09
N PHE A 36 12.02 -20.83 -8.00
CA PHE A 36 11.16 -20.95 -9.18
C PHE A 36 10.50 -19.65 -9.63
N TYR A 37 10.26 -18.73 -8.68
CA TYR A 37 9.64 -17.44 -8.95
C TYR A 37 10.63 -16.38 -9.44
N GLU A 38 11.94 -16.62 -9.29
CA GLU A 38 13.01 -15.69 -9.66
C GLU A 38 12.86 -15.08 -11.05
N PRO A 39 12.57 -15.85 -12.13
CA PRO A 39 12.49 -15.27 -13.47
C PRO A 39 11.30 -14.30 -13.61
N VAL A 40 10.18 -14.60 -12.92
CA VAL A 40 8.99 -13.72 -12.91
C VAL A 40 9.31 -12.44 -12.15
N LEU A 41 9.98 -12.56 -11.01
CA LEU A 41 10.39 -11.41 -10.20
C LEU A 41 11.43 -10.55 -10.92
N ASP A 42 12.39 -11.17 -11.61
CA ASP A 42 13.44 -10.48 -12.37
C ASP A 42 12.82 -9.65 -13.50
N GLU A 43 11.90 -10.23 -14.29
CA GLU A 43 11.22 -9.48 -15.34
C GLU A 43 10.41 -8.30 -14.78
N ARG A 44 9.70 -8.50 -13.66
CA ARG A 44 8.96 -7.42 -12.99
C ARG A 44 9.86 -6.31 -12.47
N ALA A 45 10.98 -6.67 -11.84
CA ALA A 45 11.96 -5.71 -11.35
C ALA A 45 12.56 -4.92 -12.51
N ARG A 46 12.97 -5.59 -13.59
CA ARG A 46 13.50 -4.93 -14.80
C ARG A 46 12.46 -4.07 -15.50
N ALA A 47 11.21 -4.51 -15.60
CA ALA A 47 10.11 -3.70 -16.13
C ALA A 47 9.95 -2.40 -15.34
N PHE A 48 10.01 -2.47 -14.00
CA PHE A 48 10.03 -1.29 -13.15
C PHE A 48 11.28 -0.43 -13.43
N ILE A 49 12.48 -1.00 -13.46
CA ILE A 49 13.71 -0.26 -13.79
C ILE A 49 13.59 0.49 -15.13
N ARG A 50 13.13 -0.18 -16.19
CA ARG A 50 12.91 0.41 -17.52
C ARG A 50 11.88 1.53 -17.47
N ARG A 51 10.73 1.31 -16.81
CA ARG A 51 9.64 2.29 -16.68
C ARG A 51 10.10 3.58 -16.00
N PHE A 52 11.00 3.48 -15.03
CA PHE A 52 11.54 4.62 -14.30
C PHE A 52 12.91 5.09 -14.81
N GLU A 53 13.38 4.57 -15.96
CA GLU A 53 14.70 4.85 -16.54
C GLU A 53 15.85 4.78 -15.51
N LEU A 54 15.79 3.78 -14.63
CA LEU A 54 16.77 3.56 -13.57
C LEU A 54 17.97 2.75 -14.08
N GLU A 55 19.06 2.72 -13.32
CA GLU A 55 20.20 1.87 -13.65
C GLU A 55 19.88 0.38 -13.46
N GLU A 56 20.17 -0.44 -14.47
CA GLU A 56 19.91 -1.90 -14.51
C GLU A 56 20.39 -2.67 -13.27
N TYR A 57 21.52 -2.28 -12.68
CA TYR A 57 22.06 -2.97 -11.51
C TYR A 57 21.14 -2.90 -10.27
N ARG A 58 20.19 -1.95 -10.25
CA ARG A 58 19.23 -1.78 -9.13
C ARG A 58 18.12 -2.84 -9.12
N ALA A 59 17.98 -3.64 -10.19
CA ALA A 59 16.99 -4.72 -10.22
C ALA A 59 17.20 -5.72 -9.06
N GLU A 60 18.45 -5.98 -8.67
CA GLU A 60 18.77 -6.86 -7.54
C GLU A 60 18.30 -6.28 -6.19
N ASP A 61 18.37 -4.96 -5.99
CA ASP A 61 17.84 -4.30 -4.80
C ASP A 61 16.31 -4.46 -4.72
N LEU A 62 15.60 -4.32 -5.85
CA LEU A 62 14.15 -4.49 -5.92
C LEU A 62 13.74 -5.94 -5.59
N LYS A 63 14.49 -6.93 -6.11
CA LYS A 63 14.32 -8.35 -5.80
C LYS A 63 14.54 -8.63 -4.31
N GLN A 64 15.57 -8.02 -3.72
CA GLN A 64 15.85 -8.15 -2.30
C GLN A 64 14.75 -7.52 -1.42
N ILE A 65 14.22 -6.35 -1.80
CA ILE A 65 13.08 -5.71 -1.12
C ILE A 65 11.86 -6.63 -1.15
N PHE A 66 11.54 -7.21 -2.31
CA PHE A 66 10.43 -8.16 -2.44
C PHE A 66 10.59 -9.36 -1.53
N SER A 67 11.77 -10.01 -1.55
CA SER A 67 12.06 -11.17 -0.70
C SER A 67 11.93 -10.80 0.79
N SER A 68 12.46 -9.66 1.20
CA SER A 68 12.40 -9.22 2.60
C SER A 68 10.95 -8.99 3.06
N LEU A 69 10.13 -8.32 2.25
CA LEU A 69 8.71 -8.11 2.55
C LEU A 69 7.92 -9.43 2.55
N LEU A 70 8.15 -10.30 1.59
CA LEU A 70 7.51 -11.61 1.55
C LEU A 70 7.85 -12.41 2.81
N TRP A 71 9.11 -12.38 3.25
CA TRP A 71 9.55 -13.02 4.47
C TRP A 71 8.88 -12.48 5.73
N GLU A 72 8.61 -11.18 5.81
CA GLU A 72 7.88 -10.58 6.94
C GLU A 72 6.41 -10.99 6.94
N GLU A 73 5.75 -10.89 5.78
CA GLU A 73 4.31 -11.11 5.65
C GLU A 73 3.95 -12.60 5.79
N ILE A 74 4.79 -13.50 5.30
CA ILE A 74 4.59 -14.94 5.46
C ILE A 74 4.64 -15.37 6.94
N GLN A 75 5.24 -14.63 7.87
CA GLN A 75 5.26 -15.02 9.29
C GLN A 75 3.89 -14.94 9.96
N THR A 76 3.00 -14.11 9.44
CA THR A 76 1.65 -13.88 10.00
C THR A 76 0.53 -14.30 9.05
N TYR A 77 0.89 -14.91 7.92
CA TYR A 77 -0.05 -15.30 6.88
C TYR A 77 -1.07 -16.33 7.39
N GLY A 78 -2.35 -16.04 7.13
CA GLY A 78 -3.52 -16.84 7.52
C GLY A 78 -4.81 -16.34 6.84
N SER A 79 -4.71 -15.84 5.61
CA SER A 79 -5.82 -15.27 4.84
C SER A 79 -6.31 -16.24 3.77
N GLU A 80 -7.59 -16.14 3.39
CA GLU A 80 -8.15 -16.85 2.22
C GLU A 80 -7.64 -16.27 0.89
N ILE A 81 -7.05 -15.07 0.92
CA ILE A 81 -6.49 -14.39 -0.25
C ILE A 81 -5.02 -14.84 -0.43
N PRO A 82 -4.59 -15.17 -1.66
CA PRO A 82 -3.20 -15.53 -1.95
C PRO A 82 -2.19 -14.48 -1.47
N LEU A 83 -1.09 -14.91 -0.85
CA LEU A 83 -0.12 -13.99 -0.23
C LEU A 83 0.50 -13.02 -1.24
N LEU A 84 0.83 -13.47 -2.45
CA LEU A 84 1.39 -12.58 -3.49
C LEU A 84 0.43 -11.44 -3.86
N GLN A 85 -0.88 -11.69 -3.80
CA GLN A 85 -1.89 -10.66 -4.03
C GLN A 85 -1.94 -9.66 -2.87
N LEU A 86 -1.81 -10.14 -1.63
CA LEU A 86 -1.78 -9.28 -0.44
C LEU A 86 -0.58 -8.33 -0.45
N ILE A 87 0.60 -8.83 -0.81
CA ILE A 87 1.85 -8.05 -0.71
C ILE A 87 2.13 -7.20 -1.95
N LYS A 88 1.39 -7.39 -3.05
CA LYS A 88 1.62 -6.71 -4.34
C LYS A 88 1.83 -5.20 -4.17
N PHE A 89 0.93 -4.52 -3.47
CA PHE A 89 1.06 -3.08 -3.24
C PHE A 89 2.15 -2.76 -2.22
N LYS A 90 2.34 -3.56 -1.16
CA LYS A 90 3.43 -3.36 -0.19
C LYS A 90 4.79 -3.33 -0.91
N VAL A 91 4.98 -4.25 -1.86
CA VAL A 91 6.17 -4.33 -2.73
C VAL A 91 6.27 -3.10 -3.61
N LEU A 92 5.22 -2.74 -4.34
CA LEU A 92 5.23 -1.57 -5.23
C LEU A 92 5.53 -0.26 -4.45
N ASN A 93 4.91 -0.09 -3.29
CA ASN A 93 5.14 1.06 -2.41
C ASN A 93 6.58 1.08 -1.88
N ALA A 94 7.13 -0.08 -1.52
CA ALA A 94 8.52 -0.17 -1.08
C ALA A 94 9.53 0.09 -2.21
N TRP A 95 9.25 -0.35 -3.43
CA TRP A 95 10.05 -0.01 -4.60
C TRP A 95 10.02 1.50 -4.88
N HIS A 96 8.85 2.13 -4.75
CA HIS A 96 8.73 3.58 -4.83
C HIS A 96 9.48 4.33 -3.73
N GLU A 97 9.45 3.80 -2.51
CA GLU A 97 10.22 4.35 -1.41
C GLU A 97 11.72 4.21 -1.67
N TYR A 98 12.16 3.06 -2.20
CA TYR A 98 13.52 2.86 -2.66
C TYR A 98 13.91 3.90 -3.73
N VAL A 99 13.04 4.18 -4.70
CA VAL A 99 13.28 5.23 -5.70
C VAL A 99 13.42 6.61 -5.05
N ARG A 100 12.51 6.97 -4.15
CA ARG A 100 12.53 8.26 -3.44
C ARG A 100 13.84 8.49 -2.68
N VAL A 101 14.34 7.44 -2.00
CA VAL A 101 15.51 7.54 -1.12
C VAL A 101 16.82 7.37 -1.89
N ASN A 102 16.85 6.43 -2.85
CA ASN A 102 18.10 5.95 -3.47
C ASN A 102 18.25 6.32 -4.96
N CYS A 103 17.20 6.80 -5.63
CA CYS A 103 17.17 7.05 -7.07
C CYS A 103 16.73 8.48 -7.40
N GLY A 104 17.65 9.45 -7.31
CA GLY A 104 17.36 10.83 -7.72
C GLY A 104 18.52 11.78 -7.47
N ASN A 105 18.57 12.87 -8.24
CA ASN A 105 19.48 14.00 -7.98
C ASN A 105 18.93 14.96 -6.92
N PHE A 106 17.62 14.89 -6.69
CA PHE A 106 16.88 15.60 -5.66
C PHE A 106 16.17 14.54 -4.80
N GLN A 107 16.29 14.65 -3.48
CA GLN A 107 15.62 13.76 -2.53
C GLN A 107 14.40 14.48 -1.97
N PRO A 108 13.17 14.05 -2.31
CA PRO A 108 11.97 14.56 -1.67
C PRO A 108 12.03 14.29 -0.16
N ASP A 109 11.79 15.32 0.64
CA ASP A 109 11.95 15.29 2.09
C ASP A 109 11.04 14.23 2.74
N ASN A 110 9.89 13.93 2.12
CA ASN A 110 8.93 12.96 2.64
C ASN A 110 8.11 12.27 1.53
N ARG A 111 7.39 11.20 1.92
CA ARG A 111 6.54 10.41 1.03
C ARG A 111 5.45 11.23 0.35
N ASN A 112 4.84 12.17 1.07
CA ASN A 112 3.74 12.98 0.52
C ASN A 112 4.23 13.90 -0.61
N GLN A 113 5.42 14.48 -0.46
CA GLN A 113 6.05 15.27 -1.53
C GLN A 113 6.36 14.41 -2.76
N TYR A 114 6.86 13.18 -2.57
CA TYR A 114 7.13 12.27 -3.68
C TYR A 114 5.85 11.82 -4.41
N GLN A 115 4.79 11.50 -3.67
CA GLN A 115 3.48 11.20 -4.25
C GLN A 115 2.91 12.40 -5.00
N LEU A 116 3.03 13.60 -4.43
CA LEU A 116 2.54 14.83 -5.04
C LEU A 116 3.32 15.16 -6.32
N LEU A 117 4.64 14.95 -6.33
CA LEU A 117 5.50 15.09 -7.50
C LEU A 117 5.04 14.17 -8.64
N ARG A 118 4.80 12.89 -8.35
CA ARG A 118 4.26 11.92 -9.31
C ARG A 118 2.87 12.32 -9.81
N LYS A 119 1.99 12.75 -8.91
CA LYS A 119 0.62 13.16 -9.26
C LYS A 119 0.60 14.40 -10.15
N ILE A 120 1.44 15.39 -9.86
CA ILE A 120 1.56 16.61 -10.68
C ILE A 120 2.15 16.27 -12.04
N ALA A 121 3.20 15.44 -12.11
CA ALA A 121 3.75 14.97 -13.38
C ALA A 121 2.69 14.28 -14.25
N ARG A 122 1.87 13.39 -13.65
CA ARG A 122 0.74 12.74 -14.31
C ARG A 122 -0.25 13.74 -14.89
N LEU A 123 -0.75 14.64 -14.05
CA LEU A 123 -1.77 15.61 -14.44
C LEU A 123 -1.25 16.58 -15.49
N TYR A 124 0.00 17.01 -15.35
CA TYR A 124 0.68 17.86 -16.33
C TYR A 124 0.71 17.18 -17.68
N TYR A 125 1.13 15.91 -17.72
CA TYR A 125 1.15 15.13 -18.94
C TYR A 125 -0.24 14.92 -19.56
N LEU A 126 -1.21 14.42 -18.79
CA LEU A 126 -2.58 14.17 -19.29
C LEU A 126 -3.23 15.41 -19.90
N LYS A 127 -2.98 16.58 -19.31
CA LYS A 127 -3.52 17.86 -19.79
C LYS A 127 -2.67 18.47 -20.92
N SER A 128 -1.39 18.07 -21.05
CA SER A 128 -0.49 18.48 -22.16
C SER A 128 -0.84 17.81 -23.49
N ASN A 129 -1.59 16.71 -23.47
CA ASN A 129 -2.10 16.07 -24.68
C ASN A 129 -3.25 16.86 -25.37
N GLY A 130 -3.73 17.94 -24.74
CA GLY A 130 -4.64 18.91 -25.35
C GLY A 130 -3.91 20.11 -25.97
N LYS A 131 -4.59 20.92 -26.80
CA LYS A 131 -4.06 22.20 -27.33
C LYS A 131 -3.91 23.30 -26.26
N LYS A 132 -3.70 22.93 -24.99
CA LYS A 132 -3.61 23.83 -23.85
C LYS A 132 -2.19 24.35 -23.69
N THR A 133 -2.05 25.60 -23.27
CA THR A 133 -0.77 26.20 -22.92
C THR A 133 -0.30 25.70 -21.54
N THR A 134 1.02 25.72 -21.31
CA THR A 134 1.62 25.36 -20.01
C THR A 134 0.98 26.11 -18.83
N ARG A 135 0.65 27.40 -19.04
CA ARG A 135 0.02 28.23 -18.00
C ARG A 135 -1.39 27.77 -17.66
N GLU A 136 -2.19 27.41 -18.65
CA GLU A 136 -3.55 26.87 -18.43
C GLU A 136 -3.49 25.53 -17.69
N ILE A 137 -2.51 24.69 -18.03
CA ILE A 137 -2.30 23.39 -17.36
C ILE A 137 -1.93 23.59 -15.89
N ILE A 138 -0.98 24.49 -15.60
CA ILE A 138 -0.57 24.83 -14.22
C ILE A 138 -1.76 25.35 -13.41
N TYR A 139 -2.56 26.25 -14.00
CA TYR A 139 -3.76 26.78 -13.36
C TYR A 139 -4.78 25.68 -13.02
N GLU A 140 -5.06 24.77 -13.96
CA GLU A 140 -5.99 23.66 -13.72
C GLU A 140 -5.49 22.70 -12.64
N ILE A 141 -4.20 22.36 -12.64
CA ILE A 141 -3.62 21.48 -11.62
C ILE A 141 -3.64 22.13 -10.25
N ALA A 142 -3.32 23.44 -10.18
CA ALA A 142 -3.38 24.21 -8.95
C ALA A 142 -4.81 24.22 -8.37
N ALA A 143 -5.82 24.43 -9.22
CA ALA A 143 -7.22 24.37 -8.83
C ALA A 143 -7.65 22.95 -8.38
N GLU A 144 -7.24 21.91 -9.12
CA GLU A 144 -7.61 20.51 -8.85
C GLU A 144 -6.99 19.98 -7.53
N LEU A 145 -5.75 20.38 -7.25
CA LEU A 145 -5.01 19.94 -6.06
C LEU A 145 -5.08 20.92 -4.89
N ASN A 146 -5.79 22.04 -5.04
CA ASN A 146 -5.85 23.13 -4.07
C ASN A 146 -4.45 23.63 -3.65
N LEU A 147 -3.59 23.83 -4.65
CA LEU A 147 -2.22 24.35 -4.52
C LEU A 147 -2.11 25.74 -5.16
N THR A 148 -0.99 26.42 -4.92
CA THR A 148 -0.66 27.64 -5.66
C THR A 148 -0.06 27.28 -7.02
N GLU A 149 -0.30 28.09 -8.06
CA GLU A 149 0.33 27.92 -9.38
C GLU A 149 1.86 27.83 -9.26
N LYS A 150 2.47 28.67 -8.39
CA LYS A 150 3.90 28.64 -8.10
C LYS A 150 4.35 27.28 -7.54
N SER A 151 3.59 26.70 -6.61
CA SER A 151 3.94 25.38 -6.06
C SER A 151 3.90 24.30 -7.15
N VAL A 152 2.91 24.34 -8.05
CA VAL A 152 2.81 23.40 -9.17
C VAL A 152 3.99 23.57 -10.13
N GLU A 153 4.38 24.81 -10.43
CA GLU A 153 5.56 25.13 -11.24
C GLU A 153 6.85 24.57 -10.61
N ASP A 154 7.06 24.79 -9.30
CA ASP A 154 8.19 24.24 -8.55
C ASP A 154 8.25 22.71 -8.63
N TYR A 155 7.09 22.03 -8.50
CA TYR A 155 7.01 20.58 -8.66
C TYR A 155 7.32 20.13 -10.10
N ILE A 156 6.84 20.82 -11.13
CA ILE A 156 7.14 20.49 -12.53
C ILE A 156 8.65 20.62 -12.81
N ILE A 157 9.30 21.65 -12.27
CA ILE A 157 10.75 21.82 -12.34
C ILE A 157 11.46 20.65 -11.64
N ALA A 158 10.99 20.27 -10.44
CA ALA A 158 11.53 19.15 -9.70
C ALA A 158 11.37 17.82 -10.46
N VAL A 159 10.23 17.58 -11.12
CA VAL A 159 9.98 16.42 -11.99
C VAL A 159 11.01 16.37 -13.12
N ALA A 160 11.28 17.49 -13.79
CA ALA A 160 12.25 17.56 -14.88
C ALA A 160 13.70 17.31 -14.42
N GLY A 161 14.02 17.67 -13.18
CA GLY A 161 15.33 17.42 -12.57
C GLY A 161 15.46 16.06 -11.87
N PHE A 162 14.35 15.33 -11.68
CA PHE A 162 14.35 14.01 -11.07
C PHE A 162 14.80 12.98 -12.09
N LYS A 163 15.82 12.19 -11.73
CA LYS A 163 16.50 11.27 -12.66
C LYS A 163 15.54 10.22 -13.26
N PRO A 164 14.58 9.67 -12.50
CA PRO A 164 13.47 8.92 -13.09
C PRO A 164 12.58 9.81 -13.96
N LYS A 165 12.55 9.56 -15.28
CA LYS A 165 11.68 10.31 -16.17
C LYS A 165 10.23 9.88 -15.99
N TYR A 166 9.40 10.83 -15.58
CA TYR A 166 7.95 10.69 -15.55
C TYR A 166 7.36 11.12 -16.89
N ASN A 167 7.46 10.26 -17.91
CA ASN A 167 7.11 10.59 -19.30
C ASN A 167 5.65 10.22 -19.67
N ALA A 168 5.33 10.29 -20.96
CA ALA A 168 4.01 10.07 -21.51
C ALA A 168 3.49 8.62 -21.40
N GLU A 169 4.36 7.67 -21.74
CA GLU A 169 4.10 6.22 -21.68
C GLU A 169 3.98 5.76 -20.22
N PHE A 170 4.71 6.40 -19.32
CA PHE A 170 4.64 6.18 -17.87
C PHE A 170 3.23 6.29 -17.28
N TYR A 171 2.35 7.11 -17.87
CA TYR A 171 0.97 7.35 -17.41
C TYR A 171 -0.10 6.81 -18.37
N ALA A 172 0.28 6.27 -19.52
CA ALA A 172 -0.63 5.62 -20.46
C ALA A 172 -1.01 4.21 -19.96
N ASP A 173 -0.06 3.51 -19.32
CA ASP A 173 -0.25 2.23 -18.63
C ASP A 173 -0.47 2.41 -17.11
N ASP A 174 -1.28 3.41 -16.74
CA ASP A 174 -1.85 3.52 -15.38
C ASP A 174 -3.15 2.68 -15.26
N GLU A 175 -3.52 1.92 -16.29
CA GLU A 175 -4.15 0.64 -16.02
C GLU A 175 -3.02 -0.25 -15.49
N ASP A 176 -3.09 -0.64 -14.22
CA ASP A 176 -2.21 -1.60 -13.52
C ASP A 176 -2.10 -2.98 -14.23
N ASP A 177 -2.49 -3.07 -15.50
CA ASP A 177 -2.77 -4.26 -16.28
C ASP A 177 -1.54 -4.92 -16.88
N GLU A 178 -0.43 -4.21 -17.12
CA GLU A 178 0.77 -4.88 -17.62
C GLU A 178 1.48 -5.68 -16.50
N TYR A 179 1.29 -5.29 -15.22
CA TYR A 179 1.61 -6.17 -14.09
C TYR A 179 0.58 -7.31 -13.93
N ASN A 180 -0.65 -7.15 -14.45
CA ASN A 180 -1.73 -8.14 -14.36
C ASN A 180 -1.70 -9.20 -15.47
N ALA A 181 -1.10 -8.94 -16.64
CA ALA A 181 -1.33 -9.77 -17.83
C ALA A 181 -0.36 -10.95 -18.02
N SER A 182 0.71 -11.07 -17.24
CA SER A 182 1.77 -12.05 -17.51
C SER A 182 1.77 -13.24 -16.54
N ALA A 183 1.06 -14.28 -17.00
CA ALA A 183 1.08 -15.71 -16.62
C ALA A 183 0.53 -16.13 -15.24
N ILE A 184 -0.74 -16.57 -15.26
CA ILE A 184 -1.41 -17.42 -14.26
C ILE A 184 -1.68 -16.72 -12.92
N ASP A 185 -2.63 -15.77 -12.94
CA ASP A 185 -3.41 -15.44 -11.74
C ASP A 185 -4.90 -15.51 -12.12
N SER A 186 -5.41 -16.74 -12.26
CA SER A 186 -6.82 -17.01 -12.55
C SER A 186 -7.72 -16.82 -11.32
N VAL A 187 -7.33 -16.01 -10.35
CA VAL A 187 -8.13 -15.72 -9.16
C VAL A 187 -8.20 -14.20 -8.95
N ALA A 188 -9.34 -13.66 -9.40
CA ALA A 188 -9.90 -12.36 -8.99
C ALA A 188 -9.52 -11.11 -9.81
N ASP A 189 -10.04 -11.06 -11.03
CA ASP A 189 -10.44 -9.83 -11.72
C ASP A 189 -11.77 -9.27 -11.14
N ARG A 190 -11.84 -8.96 -9.84
CA ARG A 190 -13.11 -8.44 -9.25
C ARG A 190 -13.02 -7.24 -8.31
N PHE A 191 -11.84 -6.72 -8.02
CA PHE A 191 -11.70 -5.45 -7.30
C PHE A 191 -10.43 -4.77 -7.82
N THR A 192 -10.49 -3.45 -8.04
CA THR A 192 -9.29 -2.62 -8.22
C THR A 192 -8.39 -2.87 -7.02
N THR A 193 -7.25 -3.53 -7.23
CA THR A 193 -6.39 -4.07 -6.16
C THR A 193 -5.93 -2.98 -5.18
N GLU A 194 -5.85 -1.74 -5.66
CA GLU A 194 -5.58 -0.52 -4.89
C GLU A 194 -6.65 -0.21 -3.82
N ASP A 195 -7.94 -0.35 -4.14
CA ASP A 195 -9.03 -0.12 -3.18
C ASP A 195 -8.97 -1.11 -2.01
N TRP A 196 -8.60 -2.36 -2.30
CA TRP A 196 -8.49 -3.38 -1.27
C TRP A 196 -7.26 -3.17 -0.37
N PHE A 197 -6.13 -2.75 -0.95
CA PHE A 197 -4.95 -2.39 -0.17
C PHE A 197 -5.21 -1.17 0.74
N PHE A 198 -5.79 -0.08 0.22
CA PHE A 198 -6.09 1.07 1.07
C PHE A 198 -7.10 0.72 2.16
N ARG A 199 -8.06 -0.18 1.89
CA ARG A 199 -8.94 -0.73 2.92
C ARG A 199 -8.17 -1.56 3.95
N LEU A 200 -7.16 -2.33 3.53
CA LEU A 200 -6.33 -3.13 4.42
C LEU A 200 -5.42 -2.24 5.28
N GLU A 201 -4.75 -1.24 4.70
CA GLU A 201 -3.92 -0.28 5.43
C GLU A 201 -4.78 0.55 6.39
N GLN A 202 -5.94 1.04 5.95
CA GLN A 202 -6.89 1.73 6.83
C GLN A 202 -7.37 0.81 7.95
N LYS A 203 -7.58 -0.49 7.66
CA LYS A 203 -7.96 -1.49 8.66
C LYS A 203 -6.82 -1.74 9.65
N GLU A 204 -5.58 -1.89 9.21
CA GLU A 204 -4.41 -2.09 10.09
C GLU A 204 -4.17 -0.85 10.97
N LYS A 205 -4.19 0.35 10.39
CA LYS A 205 -4.11 1.62 11.14
C LYS A 205 -5.25 1.76 12.13
N LEU A 206 -6.47 1.39 11.74
CA LEU A 206 -7.63 1.41 12.62
C LEU A 206 -7.48 0.41 13.77
N ILE A 207 -7.08 -0.84 13.51
CA ILE A 207 -6.87 -1.86 14.53
C ILE A 207 -5.79 -1.41 15.53
N SER A 208 -4.67 -0.89 15.03
CA SER A 208 -3.59 -0.36 15.86
C SER A 208 -4.07 0.81 16.75
N ALA A 209 -4.77 1.78 16.17
CA ALA A 209 -5.32 2.92 16.91
C ALA A 209 -6.41 2.51 17.92
N LEU A 210 -7.15 1.42 17.66
CA LEU A 210 -8.13 0.85 18.59
C LEU A 210 -7.45 0.09 19.74
N ALA A 211 -6.32 -0.58 19.48
CA ALA A 211 -5.53 -1.26 20.50
C ALA A 211 -4.95 -0.29 21.53
N ASP A 212 -4.63 0.94 21.13
CA ASP A 212 -4.15 2.02 22.01
C ASP A 212 -5.23 2.61 22.95
N LEU A 213 -6.50 2.26 22.74
CA LEU A 213 -7.58 2.70 23.62
C LEU A 213 -7.60 1.93 24.95
N THR A 214 -8.02 2.59 26.02
CA THR A 214 -8.23 1.92 27.31
C THR A 214 -9.37 0.91 27.23
N ILE A 215 -9.36 -0.13 28.07
CA ILE A 215 -10.40 -1.18 28.12
C ILE A 215 -11.81 -0.57 28.22
N THR A 216 -11.98 0.51 28.98
CA THR A 216 -13.27 1.22 29.11
C THR A 216 -13.66 1.94 27.81
N GLU A 217 -12.70 2.54 27.10
CA GLU A 217 -12.94 3.19 25.80
C GLU A 217 -13.30 2.15 24.71
N GLN A 218 -12.60 1.00 24.70
CA GLN A 218 -12.89 -0.12 23.81
C GLN A 218 -14.32 -0.63 23.99
N LYS A 219 -14.71 -1.00 25.23
CA LYS A 219 -16.07 -1.47 25.54
C LYS A 219 -17.16 -0.44 25.21
N LEU A 220 -16.85 0.85 25.35
CA LEU A 220 -17.78 1.93 24.97
C LEU A 220 -18.02 1.97 23.46
N ILE A 221 -16.96 1.79 22.65
CA ILE A 221 -17.10 1.70 21.19
C ILE A 221 -17.81 0.40 20.79
N GLU A 222 -17.39 -0.74 21.33
CA GLU A 222 -17.97 -2.05 21.02
C GLU A 222 -19.48 -2.06 21.26
N SER A 223 -19.90 -1.61 22.44
CA SER A 223 -21.33 -1.53 22.78
C SER A 223 -22.09 -0.51 21.95
N ARG A 224 -21.47 0.62 21.58
CA ARG A 224 -22.18 1.70 20.85
C ARG A 224 -22.32 1.43 19.36
N PHE A 225 -21.32 0.82 18.75
CA PHE A 225 -21.28 0.54 17.33
C PHE A 225 -21.69 -0.90 17.00
N GLY A 226 -21.65 -1.81 17.97
CA GLY A 226 -22.01 -3.21 17.78
C GLY A 226 -20.97 -3.95 16.96
N ILE A 227 -19.68 -3.66 17.17
CA ILE A 227 -18.57 -4.25 16.41
C ILE A 227 -17.48 -4.65 17.39
N CYS A 228 -17.02 -5.90 17.30
CA CYS A 228 -15.87 -6.44 18.03
C CYS A 228 -14.57 -5.77 17.54
N LEU A 229 -13.78 -5.16 18.42
CA LEU A 229 -12.57 -4.46 17.96
C LEU A 229 -11.42 -5.40 17.61
N ASN A 230 -11.41 -6.60 18.19
CA ASN A 230 -10.37 -7.60 17.94
C ASN A 230 -10.64 -8.46 16.69
N CYS A 231 -11.91 -8.70 16.38
CA CYS A 231 -12.33 -9.67 15.38
C CYS A 231 -13.20 -9.07 14.28
N LEU A 232 -13.62 -7.81 14.42
CA LEU A 232 -14.51 -7.07 13.51
C LEU A 232 -15.86 -7.75 13.22
N GLY A 233 -16.23 -8.77 14.01
CA GLY A 233 -17.53 -9.40 13.97
C GLY A 233 -18.61 -8.54 14.66
N ASP A 234 -19.86 -8.88 14.38
CA ASP A 234 -21.01 -8.17 14.94
C ASP A 234 -21.16 -8.42 16.45
N LEU A 235 -21.47 -7.35 17.19
CA LEU A 235 -21.85 -7.37 18.59
C LEU A 235 -23.22 -6.71 18.78
N PRO A 236 -23.93 -7.00 19.88
CA PRO A 236 -25.15 -6.29 20.23
C PRO A 236 -24.90 -4.78 20.33
N LYS A 237 -25.65 -4.01 19.54
CA LYS A 237 -25.59 -2.54 19.54
C LYS A 237 -26.54 -1.97 20.58
N PHE A 238 -26.01 -1.17 21.50
CA PHE A 238 -26.76 -0.57 22.60
C PHE A 238 -26.94 0.95 22.43
N THR A 239 -27.94 1.49 23.15
CA THR A 239 -28.16 2.94 23.24
C THR A 239 -27.12 3.59 24.15
N MET A 240 -26.97 4.92 24.07
CA MET A 240 -26.01 5.63 24.93
C MET A 240 -26.29 5.46 26.41
N SER A 241 -27.56 5.56 26.81
CA SER A 241 -28.01 5.30 28.18
C SER A 241 -27.63 3.90 28.66
N THR A 242 -27.86 2.87 27.84
CA THR A 242 -27.53 1.48 28.20
C THR A 242 -26.01 1.25 28.29
N SER A 243 -25.25 1.74 27.31
CA SER A 243 -23.79 1.66 27.32
C SER A 243 -23.16 2.42 28.49
N SER A 244 -23.67 3.61 28.81
CA SER A 244 -23.17 4.42 29.93
C SER A 244 -23.45 3.74 31.26
N MET A 245 -24.67 3.20 31.43
CA MET A 245 -25.05 2.48 32.65
C MET A 245 -24.17 1.24 32.87
N ALA A 246 -23.94 0.43 31.82
CA ALA A 246 -23.08 -0.75 31.90
C ALA A 246 -21.62 -0.44 32.24
N LEU A 247 -21.16 0.78 31.92
CA LEU A 247 -19.79 1.23 32.15
C LEU A 247 -19.65 2.12 33.40
N GLY A 248 -20.71 2.30 34.18
CA GLY A 248 -20.70 3.16 35.37
C GLY A 248 -20.46 4.65 35.06
N LEU A 249 -20.86 5.09 33.87
CA LEU A 249 -20.73 6.47 33.40
C LEU A 249 -22.08 7.16 33.39
N THR A 250 -22.06 8.49 33.55
CA THR A 250 -23.20 9.32 33.16
C THR A 250 -23.32 9.34 31.64
N GLU A 251 -24.53 9.52 31.12
CA GLU A 251 -24.76 9.60 29.68
C GLU A 251 -23.95 10.74 29.03
N SER A 252 -23.93 11.91 29.66
CA SER A 252 -23.12 13.06 29.22
C SER A 252 -21.61 12.78 29.30
N GLY A 253 -21.16 12.01 30.30
CA GLY A 253 -19.77 11.59 30.43
C GLY A 253 -19.37 10.60 29.34
N ALA A 254 -20.23 9.64 29.02
CA ALA A 254 -20.05 8.68 27.95
C ALA A 254 -20.01 9.36 26.58
N GLU A 255 -20.89 10.33 26.30
CA GLU A 255 -20.86 11.12 25.07
C GLU A 255 -19.57 11.93 24.91
N LYS A 256 -19.13 12.59 25.98
CA LYS A 256 -17.87 13.36 25.96
C LYS A 256 -16.68 12.44 25.70
N LYS A 257 -16.67 11.26 26.32
CA LYS A 257 -15.62 10.25 26.13
C LYS A 257 -15.65 9.70 24.70
N LEU A 258 -16.82 9.38 24.16
CA LEU A 258 -17.00 8.93 22.78
C LEU A 258 -16.46 9.96 21.78
N LYS A 259 -16.79 11.24 21.94
CA LYS A 259 -16.23 12.33 21.11
C LYS A 259 -14.71 12.41 21.19
N ALA A 260 -14.14 12.24 22.37
CA ALA A 260 -12.69 12.24 22.56
C ALA A 260 -12.02 11.05 21.86
N ILE A 261 -12.62 9.85 21.95
CA ILE A 261 -12.12 8.67 21.26
C ILE A 261 -12.15 8.86 19.74
N LEU A 262 -13.29 9.32 19.18
CA LEU A 262 -13.40 9.58 17.75
C LEU A 262 -12.37 10.62 17.26
N LYS A 263 -12.04 11.62 18.10
CA LYS A 263 -10.99 12.59 17.79
C LYS A 263 -9.60 11.94 17.78
N LYS A 264 -9.29 11.04 18.72
CA LYS A 264 -8.02 10.27 18.74
C LYS A 264 -7.90 9.40 17.49
N LEU A 265 -8.93 8.62 17.17
CA LEU A 265 -8.96 7.74 16.00
C LEU A 265 -8.81 8.53 14.70
N ARG A 266 -9.52 9.66 14.57
CA ARG A 266 -9.37 10.53 13.41
C ARG A 266 -7.94 11.06 13.24
N LYS A 267 -7.26 11.41 14.33
CA LYS A 267 -5.88 11.86 14.28
C LYS A 267 -4.94 10.72 13.83
N ALA A 268 -5.09 9.53 14.39
CA ALA A 268 -4.28 8.36 14.04
C ALA A 268 -4.46 7.91 12.58
N LEU A 269 -5.65 8.11 12.00
CA LEU A 269 -5.94 7.77 10.59
C LEU A 269 -5.48 8.86 9.59
N GLN A 270 -5.11 10.05 10.07
CA GLN A 270 -4.62 11.16 9.24
C GLN A 270 -3.08 11.26 9.21
N GLU A 271 -2.40 10.52 10.09
CA GLU A 271 -0.95 10.34 10.15
C GLU A 271 -0.50 9.17 9.25
#